data_AF-A0A976FGX8-F1
#
_entry.id   AF-A0A976FGX8-F1
#
_cell.length_a   1.000
_cell.length_b   1.000
_cell.length_c   1.000
_cell.angle_alpha   90.00
_cell.angle_beta   90.00
_cell.angle_gamma   90.00
#
_symmetry.space_group_name_H-M   'P 1'
#
loop_
_entity.id
_entity.type
_entity.pdbx_description
1 polymer ?
#
loop_
_entity_poly.entity_id
_entity_poly.type
_entity_poly.pdbx_seq_one_letter_code
_entity_poly.pdbx_strand_id
1 'polypeptide(L)'
;MSDLVAHIPLYLYPFLNTVSKNRPFEYLRLTSLGVIGALVKIDDSDVINFLLQTEIIPLCLRIMEAGSELSKTVATFILQKILLDDMGLTYICHTPERFYAVGTVLSKMVTTLVEAPAPRLLKHIIRCYLRLSDNPRAKEALRQCLPDALRNHMFDEALKEDATTSRWLAQLLFNITTEAGAGAWAAQGPRLTN
;
A
#
# COMPACT_ATOMS: atom_id res chain seq x y z
N MET A 1 -10.26 -23.30 0.95
CA MET A 1 -10.92 -23.33 2.27
C MET A 1 -10.16 -24.16 3.32
N SER A 2 -9.36 -25.17 2.95
CA SER A 2 -8.56 -25.97 3.91
C SER A 2 -7.36 -25.23 4.52
N ASP A 3 -6.74 -24.26 3.81
CA ASP A 3 -5.53 -23.57 4.30
C ASP A 3 -5.80 -22.50 5.38
N LEU A 4 -7.01 -21.92 5.40
CA LEU A 4 -7.40 -20.91 6.39
C LEU A 4 -7.56 -21.55 7.78
N VAL A 5 -8.14 -22.76 7.82
CA VAL A 5 -8.37 -23.52 9.07
C VAL A 5 -7.05 -23.96 9.71
N ALA A 6 -6.03 -24.23 8.90
CA ALA A 6 -4.73 -24.69 9.38
C ALA A 6 -3.80 -23.55 9.86
N HIS A 7 -4.23 -22.28 9.83
CA HIS A 7 -3.43 -21.13 10.26
C HIS A 7 -2.02 -21.06 9.62
N ILE A 8 -1.86 -21.66 8.43
CA ILE A 8 -0.57 -21.78 7.73
C ILE A 8 0.14 -20.43 7.55
N PRO A 9 -0.57 -19.31 7.25
CA PRO A 9 0.07 -18.00 7.17
C PRO A 9 0.80 -17.56 8.44
N LEU A 10 0.34 -17.95 9.64
CA LEU A 10 0.98 -17.58 10.90
C LEU A 10 2.39 -18.18 11.03
N TYR A 11 2.62 -19.37 10.48
CA TYR A 11 3.93 -20.01 10.47
C TYR A 11 4.94 -19.31 9.54
N LEU A 12 4.46 -18.49 8.60
CA LEU A 12 5.30 -17.74 7.66
C LEU A 12 5.76 -16.39 8.21
N TYR A 13 5.12 -15.89 9.27
CA TYR A 13 5.42 -14.56 9.82
C TYR A 13 6.80 -14.42 10.45
N PRO A 14 7.33 -15.43 11.17
CA PRO A 14 8.72 -15.40 11.63
C PRO A 14 9.71 -15.19 10.48
N PHE A 15 9.42 -15.74 9.29
CA PHE A 15 10.28 -15.59 8.11
C PHE A 15 10.18 -14.20 7.50
N LEU A 16 8.98 -13.64 7.43
CA LEU A 16 8.76 -12.23 7.06
C LEU A 16 9.42 -11.26 8.06
N ASN A 17 9.67 -11.71 9.29
CA ASN A 17 10.30 -10.91 10.33
C ASN A 17 11.84 -10.88 10.29
N THR A 18 12.46 -11.71 9.46
CA THR A 18 13.91 -11.72 9.30
C THR A 18 14.39 -10.38 8.74
N VAL A 19 15.43 -9.77 9.33
CA VAL A 19 16.02 -8.49 8.87
C VAL A 19 17.33 -8.66 8.12
N SER A 20 17.85 -9.89 8.03
CA SER A 20 19.09 -10.18 7.32
C SER A 20 18.96 -9.85 5.83
N LYS A 21 19.98 -9.18 5.28
CA LYS A 21 20.11 -8.87 3.85
C LYS A 21 20.81 -10.00 3.07
N ASN A 22 21.13 -11.11 3.72
CA ASN A 22 21.74 -12.24 3.02
C ASN A 22 20.75 -12.83 2.03
N ARG A 23 21.24 -13.17 0.82
CA ARG A 23 20.44 -13.70 -0.29
C ARG A 23 19.46 -14.83 0.08
N PRO A 24 19.80 -15.79 0.97
CA PRO A 24 18.85 -16.82 1.40
C PRO A 24 17.64 -16.27 2.17
N PHE A 25 17.83 -15.26 3.04
CA PHE A 25 16.75 -14.65 3.80
C PHE A 25 15.87 -13.75 2.93
N GLU A 26 16.44 -13.07 1.94
CA GLU A 26 15.65 -12.33 0.95
C GLU A 26 14.73 -13.26 0.15
N TYR A 27 15.25 -14.39 -0.31
CA TYR A 27 14.48 -15.39 -1.04
C TYR A 27 13.38 -16.03 -0.18
N LEU A 28 13.68 -16.28 1.10
CA LEU A 28 12.71 -16.80 2.06
C LEU A 28 11.56 -15.81 2.31
N ARG A 29 11.86 -14.51 2.48
CA ARG A 29 10.84 -13.45 2.60
C ARG A 29 9.99 -13.37 1.34
N LEU A 30 10.62 -13.37 0.16
CA LEU A 30 9.92 -13.29 -1.12
C LEU A 30 9.00 -14.50 -1.33
N THR A 31 9.45 -15.71 -0.98
CA THR A 31 8.64 -16.94 -1.09
C THR A 31 7.45 -16.89 -0.15
N SER A 32 7.67 -16.46 1.10
CA SER A 32 6.61 -16.28 2.09
C SER A 32 5.57 -15.23 1.65
N LEU A 33 6.04 -14.10 1.12
CA LEU A 33 5.17 -13.09 0.51
C LEU A 33 4.41 -13.64 -0.71
N GLY A 34 5.03 -14.51 -1.51
CA GLY A 34 4.38 -15.16 -2.65
C GLY A 34 3.17 -16.00 -2.24
N VAL A 35 3.27 -16.73 -1.13
CA VAL A 35 2.14 -17.50 -0.57
C VAL A 35 1.02 -16.57 -0.11
N ILE A 36 1.34 -15.52 0.67
CA ILE A 36 0.34 -14.53 1.09
C ILE A 36 -0.29 -13.82 -0.12
N GLY A 37 0.53 -13.47 -1.11
CA GLY A 37 0.11 -12.86 -2.37
C GLY A 37 -0.85 -13.74 -3.16
N ALA A 38 -0.64 -15.06 -3.17
CA ALA A 38 -1.56 -16.01 -3.79
C ALA A 38 -2.89 -16.09 -3.03
N LEU A 39 -2.88 -16.05 -1.70
CA LEU A 39 -4.09 -16.05 -0.88
C LEU A 39 -4.96 -14.82 -1.14
N VAL A 40 -4.38 -13.62 -1.08
CA VAL A 40 -5.14 -12.37 -1.30
C VAL A 40 -5.58 -12.18 -2.75
N LYS A 41 -4.98 -12.89 -3.71
CA LYS A 41 -5.35 -12.81 -5.13
C LYS A 41 -6.73 -13.40 -5.41
N ILE A 42 -7.24 -14.27 -4.54
CA ILE A 42 -8.56 -14.92 -4.69
C ILE A 42 -9.71 -13.93 -4.43
N ASP A 43 -9.41 -12.73 -3.92
CA ASP A 43 -10.41 -11.67 -3.63
C ASP A 43 -11.50 -12.15 -2.65
N ASP A 44 -11.10 -12.97 -1.67
CA ASP A 44 -11.95 -13.51 -0.61
C ASP A 44 -11.85 -12.63 0.64
N SER A 45 -12.96 -12.02 1.05
CA SER A 45 -13.05 -11.16 2.23
C SER A 45 -12.74 -11.90 3.54
N ASP A 46 -12.96 -13.22 3.63
CA ASP A 46 -12.60 -14.00 4.83
C ASP A 46 -11.08 -14.10 4.98
N VAL A 47 -10.36 -14.19 3.86
CA VAL A 47 -8.89 -14.14 3.84
C VAL A 47 -8.40 -12.77 4.31
N ILE A 48 -9.02 -11.69 3.83
CA ILE A 48 -8.66 -10.33 4.28
C ILE A 48 -8.92 -10.15 5.76
N ASN A 49 -10.09 -10.57 6.27
CA ASN A 49 -10.43 -10.48 7.68
C ASN A 49 -9.43 -11.26 8.55
N PHE A 50 -9.08 -12.49 8.15
CA PHE A 50 -8.05 -13.26 8.82
C PHE A 50 -6.71 -12.52 8.86
N LEU A 51 -6.25 -11.97 7.72
CA LEU A 51 -4.98 -11.26 7.63
C LEU A 51 -4.94 -9.96 8.44
N LEU A 52 -6.07 -9.25 8.56
CA LEU A 52 -6.18 -8.04 9.38
C LEU A 52 -5.98 -8.32 10.88
N GLN A 53 -6.32 -9.53 11.33
CA GLN A 53 -6.10 -9.96 12.71
C GLN A 53 -4.63 -10.32 13.00
N THR A 54 -3.81 -10.46 11.96
CA THR A 54 -2.49 -11.09 12.04
C THR A 54 -1.41 -10.14 11.50
N GLU A 55 -1.24 -8.95 12.08
CA GLU A 55 -0.14 -7.96 11.84
C GLU A 55 0.44 -7.82 10.41
N ILE A 56 -0.33 -8.16 9.37
CA ILE A 56 0.21 -8.27 8.01
C ILE A 56 0.56 -6.89 7.45
N ILE A 57 -0.20 -5.88 7.85
CA ILE A 57 -0.03 -4.49 7.40
C ILE A 57 1.32 -3.96 7.89
N PRO A 58 1.64 -3.96 9.21
CA PRO A 58 2.97 -3.61 9.69
C PRO A 58 4.12 -4.35 8.97
N LEU A 59 3.98 -5.65 8.75
CA LEU A 59 5.00 -6.45 8.05
C LEU A 59 5.17 -6.01 6.59
N CYS A 60 4.06 -5.81 5.86
CA CYS A 60 4.08 -5.32 4.48
C CYS A 60 4.71 -3.93 4.40
N LEU A 61 4.34 -3.01 5.29
CA LEU A 61 4.89 -1.65 5.31
C LEU A 61 6.41 -1.64 5.53
N ARG A 62 6.93 -2.48 6.43
CA ARG A 62 8.39 -2.59 6.62
C ARG A 62 9.09 -3.12 5.38
N ILE A 63 8.52 -4.11 4.70
CA ILE A 63 9.12 -4.67 3.47
C ILE A 63 9.01 -3.67 2.31
N MET A 64 7.91 -2.93 2.22
CA MET A 64 7.73 -1.84 1.26
C MET A 64 8.79 -0.73 1.44
N GLU A 65 9.18 -0.44 2.67
CA GLU A 65 10.21 0.55 2.97
C GLU A 65 11.62 0.04 2.63
N ALA A 66 12.00 -1.14 3.13
CA ALA A 66 13.40 -1.59 3.16
C ALA A 66 13.72 -2.86 2.34
N GLY A 67 12.74 -3.48 1.69
CA GLY A 67 12.92 -4.72 0.93
C GLY A 67 13.59 -4.54 -0.44
N SER A 68 13.89 -5.66 -1.11
CA SER A 68 14.27 -5.66 -2.53
C SER A 68 13.11 -5.18 -3.42
N GLU A 69 13.39 -4.70 -4.62
CA GLU A 69 12.36 -4.20 -5.56
C GLU A 69 11.21 -5.20 -5.78
N LEU A 70 11.54 -6.48 -5.96
CA LEU A 70 10.55 -7.55 -6.09
C LEU A 70 9.72 -7.72 -4.82
N SER A 71 10.35 -7.72 -3.64
CA SER A 71 9.66 -7.84 -2.36
C SER A 71 8.74 -6.64 -2.10
N LYS A 72 9.19 -5.43 -2.44
CA LYS A 72 8.38 -4.20 -2.39
C LYS A 72 7.16 -4.31 -3.29
N THR A 73 7.33 -4.82 -4.51
CA THR A 73 6.24 -5.04 -5.46
C THR A 73 5.18 -6.00 -4.91
N VAL A 74 5.60 -7.16 -4.39
CA VAL A 74 4.66 -8.15 -3.83
C VAL A 74 4.00 -7.64 -2.54
N ALA A 75 4.74 -6.99 -1.65
CA ALA A 75 4.17 -6.41 -0.42
C ALA A 75 3.17 -5.28 -0.72
N THR A 76 3.46 -4.43 -1.70
CA THR A 76 2.52 -3.37 -2.12
C THR A 76 1.28 -3.97 -2.78
N PHE A 77 1.43 -5.05 -3.55
CA PHE A 77 0.29 -5.79 -4.11
C PHE A 77 -0.61 -6.38 -3.01
N ILE A 78 -0.03 -6.94 -1.95
CA ILE A 78 -0.80 -7.45 -0.80
C ILE A 78 -1.55 -6.32 -0.10
N LEU A 79 -0.86 -5.20 0.18
CA LEU A 79 -1.49 -4.02 0.78
C LEU A 79 -2.61 -3.46 -0.12
N GLN A 80 -2.40 -3.45 -1.43
CA GLN A 80 -3.42 -3.05 -2.39
C GLN A 80 -4.65 -3.95 -2.26
N LYS A 81 -4.49 -5.27 -2.25
CA LYS A 81 -5.60 -6.22 -2.13
C LYS A 81 -6.37 -6.03 -0.82
N ILE A 82 -5.68 -5.78 0.29
CA ILE A 82 -6.30 -5.42 1.56
C ILE A 82 -7.11 -4.12 1.43
N LEU A 83 -6.55 -3.06 0.82
CA LEU A 83 -7.26 -1.79 0.64
C LEU A 83 -8.49 -1.92 -0.28
N LEU A 84 -8.45 -2.82 -1.27
CA LEU A 84 -9.58 -3.03 -2.18
C LEU A 84 -10.82 -3.56 -1.45
N ASP A 85 -10.63 -4.37 -0.42
CA ASP A 85 -11.69 -4.86 0.45
C ASP A 85 -12.20 -3.74 1.38
N ASP A 86 -13.52 -3.69 1.61
CA ASP A 86 -14.15 -2.64 2.42
C ASP A 86 -13.75 -2.71 3.90
N MET A 87 -13.52 -3.92 4.44
CA MET A 87 -13.04 -4.08 5.82
C MET A 87 -11.59 -3.62 5.93
N GLY A 88 -10.75 -3.93 4.95
CA GLY A 88 -9.37 -3.48 4.92
C GLY A 88 -9.24 -1.96 4.78
N LEU A 89 -10.03 -1.33 3.90
CA LEU A 89 -10.09 0.12 3.79
C LEU A 89 -10.53 0.76 5.11
N THR A 90 -11.60 0.24 5.71
CA THR A 90 -12.13 0.71 6.99
C THR A 90 -11.11 0.57 8.11
N TYR A 91 -10.40 -0.56 8.16
CA TYR A 91 -9.37 -0.83 9.16
C TYR A 91 -8.20 0.17 9.09
N ILE A 92 -7.68 0.42 7.88
CA ILE A 92 -6.57 1.35 7.65
C ILE A 92 -7.01 2.80 7.91
N CYS A 93 -8.22 3.14 7.50
CA CYS A 93 -8.81 4.47 7.69
C CYS A 93 -9.53 4.65 9.03
N HIS A 94 -9.36 3.71 9.98
CA HIS A 94 -10.06 3.77 11.26
C HIS A 94 -9.50 4.90 12.13
N THR A 95 -8.17 4.95 12.23
CA THR A 95 -7.44 5.94 13.02
C THR A 95 -6.41 6.70 12.16
N PRO A 96 -6.11 7.95 12.52
CA PRO A 96 -5.08 8.74 11.83
C PRO A 96 -3.73 8.03 11.79
N GLU A 97 -3.32 7.37 12.88
CA GLU A 97 -2.02 6.72 13.00
C GLU A 97 -1.85 5.60 11.96
N ARG A 98 -2.88 4.79 11.76
CA ARG A 98 -2.87 3.72 10.73
C ARG A 98 -2.82 4.30 9.33
N PHE A 99 -3.62 5.33 9.06
CA PHE A 99 -3.62 6.02 7.77
C PHE A 99 -2.25 6.63 7.47
N TYR A 100 -1.67 7.39 8.42
CA TYR A 100 -0.38 8.04 8.24
C TYR A 100 0.77 7.03 8.15
N ALA A 101 0.72 5.91 8.87
CA ALA A 101 1.72 4.84 8.72
C ALA A 101 1.76 4.32 7.27
N VAL A 102 0.60 4.09 6.65
CA VAL A 102 0.51 3.69 5.24
C VAL A 102 0.95 4.82 4.31
N GLY A 103 0.42 6.04 4.52
CA GLY A 103 0.69 7.21 3.69
C GLY A 103 2.17 7.60 3.65
N THR A 104 2.86 7.58 4.79
CA THR A 104 4.30 7.90 4.87
C THR A 104 5.14 6.91 4.08
N VAL A 105 4.86 5.60 4.17
CA VAL A 105 5.60 4.58 3.42
C VAL A 105 5.34 4.73 1.92
N LEU A 106 4.08 4.88 1.50
CA LEU A 106 3.74 5.12 0.09
C LEU A 106 4.42 6.39 -0.45
N SER A 107 4.45 7.47 0.34
CA SER A 107 5.13 8.71 -0.04
C SER A 107 6.62 8.51 -0.27
N LYS A 108 7.31 7.83 0.67
CA LYS A 108 8.74 7.51 0.52
C LYS A 108 9.01 6.69 -0.75
N MET A 109 8.15 5.72 -1.04
CA MET A 109 8.28 4.90 -2.25
C MET A 109 8.12 5.72 -3.53
N VAL A 110 7.15 6.66 -3.57
CA VAL A 110 7.01 7.58 -4.70
C VAL A 110 8.29 8.39 -4.90
N THR A 111 8.88 8.93 -3.84
CA THR A 111 10.16 9.65 -3.92
C THR A 111 11.26 8.79 -4.53
N THR A 112 11.38 7.52 -4.12
CA THR A 112 12.37 6.60 -4.71
C THR A 112 12.11 6.32 -6.20
N LEU A 113 10.85 6.26 -6.62
CA LEU A 113 10.48 5.98 -8.02
C LEU A 113 10.83 7.11 -8.99
N VAL A 114 11.04 8.33 -8.48
CA VAL A 114 11.53 9.47 -9.28
C VAL A 114 12.95 9.20 -9.77
N GLU A 115 13.81 8.63 -8.93
CA GLU A 115 15.22 8.33 -9.24
C GLU A 115 15.38 6.97 -9.95
N ALA A 116 14.58 5.98 -9.53
CA ALA A 116 14.63 4.62 -10.05
C ALA A 116 13.22 4.16 -10.48
N PRO A 117 12.83 4.41 -11.75
CA PRO A 117 11.50 4.05 -12.22
C PRO A 117 11.21 2.55 -12.18
N ALA A 118 10.12 2.17 -11.51
CA ALA A 118 9.61 0.81 -11.49
C ALA A 118 8.09 0.80 -11.79
N PRO A 119 7.68 0.65 -13.07
CA PRO A 119 6.28 0.82 -13.49
C PRO A 119 5.28 -0.10 -12.78
N ARG A 120 5.68 -1.36 -12.51
CA ARG A 120 4.82 -2.32 -11.78
C ARG A 120 4.55 -1.87 -10.35
N LEU A 121 5.57 -1.33 -9.69
CA LEU A 121 5.44 -0.82 -8.33
C LEU A 121 4.58 0.45 -8.30
N LEU A 122 4.84 1.37 -9.21
CA LEU A 122 4.08 2.61 -9.38
C LEU A 122 2.58 2.33 -9.56
N LYS A 123 2.23 1.34 -10.39
CA LYS A 123 0.85 0.90 -10.60
C LYS A 123 0.13 0.52 -9.30
N HIS A 124 0.79 -0.28 -8.46
CA HIS A 124 0.22 -0.68 -7.17
C HIS A 124 0.06 0.51 -6.22
N ILE A 125 1.06 1.41 -6.16
CA ILE A 125 1.02 2.62 -5.33
C ILE A 125 -0.15 3.55 -5.74
N ILE A 126 -0.30 3.83 -7.03
CA ILE A 126 -1.39 4.67 -7.55
C ILE A 126 -2.74 4.03 -7.20
N ARG A 127 -2.86 2.70 -7.33
CA ARG A 127 -4.11 2.01 -7.00
C ARG A 127 -4.44 2.06 -5.50
N CYS A 128 -3.43 2.01 -4.63
CA CYS A 128 -3.60 2.20 -3.18
C CYS A 128 -4.10 3.62 -2.86
N TYR A 129 -3.46 4.67 -3.40
CA TYR A 129 -3.90 6.05 -3.18
C TYR A 129 -5.32 6.29 -3.72
N LEU A 130 -5.64 5.79 -4.91
CA LEU A 130 -6.98 5.88 -5.47
C LEU A 130 -8.01 5.27 -4.51
N ARG A 131 -7.73 4.08 -3.98
CA ARG A 131 -8.63 3.40 -3.04
C ARG A 131 -8.75 4.14 -1.71
N LEU A 132 -7.65 4.68 -1.19
CA LEU A 132 -7.69 5.52 0.01
C LEU A 132 -8.58 6.76 -0.20
N SER A 133 -8.59 7.33 -1.41
CA SER A 133 -9.45 8.47 -1.73
C SER A 133 -10.95 8.16 -1.70
N ASP A 134 -11.36 6.89 -1.64
CA ASP A 134 -12.78 6.53 -1.47
C ASP A 134 -13.27 6.80 -0.04
N ASN A 135 -12.37 6.79 0.95
CA ASN A 135 -12.72 7.12 2.33
C ASN A 135 -12.74 8.65 2.53
N PRO A 136 -13.82 9.27 3.02
CA PRO A 136 -13.93 10.72 3.14
C PRO A 136 -12.84 11.38 4.02
N ARG A 137 -12.43 10.72 5.11
CA ARG A 137 -11.41 11.23 6.03
C ARG A 137 -10.02 11.15 5.40
N ALA A 138 -9.73 10.02 4.75
CA ALA A 138 -8.46 9.82 4.02
C ALA A 138 -8.35 10.76 2.82
N LYS A 139 -9.45 10.95 2.07
CA LYS A 139 -9.52 11.91 0.97
C LYS A 139 -9.11 13.31 1.41
N GLU A 140 -9.63 13.79 2.54
CA GLU A 140 -9.26 15.10 3.10
C GLU A 140 -7.77 15.16 3.45
N ALA A 141 -7.24 14.14 4.14
CA ALA A 141 -5.82 14.11 4.46
C ALA A 141 -4.92 14.06 3.20
N LEU A 142 -5.32 13.29 2.17
CA LEU A 142 -4.59 13.17 0.91
C LEU A 142 -4.49 14.49 0.14
N ARG A 143 -5.45 15.41 0.30
CA ARG A 143 -5.33 16.77 -0.28
C ARG A 143 -4.05 17.46 0.17
N GLN A 144 -3.66 17.24 1.42
CA GLN A 144 -2.51 17.88 2.04
C GLN A 144 -1.23 17.05 1.92
N CYS A 145 -1.32 15.71 1.91
CA CYS A 145 -0.15 14.85 2.01
C CYS A 145 0.15 13.97 0.78
N LEU A 146 -0.63 14.02 -0.31
CA LEU A 146 -0.26 13.32 -1.54
C LEU A 146 1.12 13.82 -2.02
N PRO A 147 2.03 12.97 -2.51
CA PRO A 147 3.33 13.40 -3.04
C PRO A 147 3.20 14.27 -4.29
N ASP A 148 3.98 15.35 -4.38
CA ASP A 148 3.95 16.26 -5.54
C ASP A 148 4.36 15.60 -6.84
N ALA A 149 5.21 14.57 -6.80
CA ALA A 149 5.57 13.77 -7.96
C ALA A 149 4.37 13.09 -8.64
N LEU A 150 3.28 12.83 -7.90
CA LEU A 150 2.02 12.33 -8.48
C LEU A 150 1.11 13.45 -9.02
N ARG A 151 1.41 14.72 -8.69
CA ARG A 151 0.65 15.89 -9.16
C ARG A 151 1.28 16.55 -10.39
N ASN A 152 2.60 16.56 -10.49
CA ASN A 152 3.36 17.41 -11.42
C ASN A 152 3.77 16.70 -12.73
N HIS A 153 2.99 15.73 -13.20
CA HIS A 153 3.22 15.00 -14.46
C HIS A 153 4.56 14.24 -14.54
N MET A 154 5.28 14.05 -13.42
CA MET A 154 6.59 13.39 -13.39
C MET A 154 6.57 11.96 -13.95
N PHE A 155 5.44 11.27 -13.83
CA PHE A 155 5.28 9.88 -14.26
C PHE A 155 4.57 9.72 -15.63
N ASP A 156 4.26 10.80 -16.34
CA ASP A 156 3.46 10.72 -17.58
C ASP A 156 4.11 9.82 -18.64
N GLU A 157 5.42 9.94 -18.86
CA GLU A 157 6.16 9.07 -19.79
C GLU A 157 6.19 7.60 -19.30
N ALA A 158 6.33 7.37 -17.99
CA ALA A 158 6.31 6.03 -17.40
C ALA A 158 4.91 5.38 -17.48
N LEU A 159 3.85 6.18 -17.59
CA LEU A 159 2.46 5.74 -17.63
C LEU A 159 1.88 5.72 -19.05
N LYS A 160 2.60 6.23 -20.06
CA LYS A 160 2.14 6.33 -21.45
C LYS A 160 1.64 5.01 -22.03
N GLU A 161 2.30 3.91 -21.67
CA GLU A 161 1.95 2.56 -22.13
C GLU A 161 0.91 1.85 -21.23
N ASP A 162 0.62 2.37 -20.04
CA ASP A 162 -0.37 1.81 -19.10
C ASP A 162 -1.57 2.76 -18.91
N ALA A 163 -2.44 2.79 -19.92
CA ALA A 163 -3.65 3.60 -19.93
C ALA A 163 -4.57 3.36 -18.72
N THR A 164 -4.51 2.17 -18.10
CA THR A 164 -5.33 1.88 -16.91
C THR A 164 -4.80 2.66 -15.71
N THR A 165 -3.49 2.63 -15.50
CA THR A 165 -2.84 3.34 -14.39
C THR A 165 -2.94 4.86 -14.57
N SER A 166 -2.83 5.37 -15.81
CA SER A 166 -3.07 6.79 -16.11
C SER A 166 -4.48 7.24 -15.73
N ARG A 167 -5.51 6.44 -16.05
CA ARG A 167 -6.89 6.74 -15.64
C ARG A 167 -7.06 6.73 -14.13
N TRP A 168 -6.41 5.79 -13.42
CA TRP A 168 -6.46 5.74 -11.96
C TRP A 168 -5.83 6.98 -11.33
N LEU A 169 -4.70 7.45 -11.87
CA LEU A 169 -4.07 8.68 -11.40
C LEU A 169 -4.96 9.90 -11.64
N ALA A 170 -5.53 10.02 -12.85
CA ALA A 170 -6.46 11.11 -13.17
C ALA A 170 -7.70 11.10 -12.24
N GLN A 171 -8.28 9.92 -11.97
CA GLN A 171 -9.41 9.79 -11.05
C GLN A 171 -9.03 10.15 -9.61
N LEU A 172 -7.83 9.75 -9.14
CA LEU A 172 -7.32 10.13 -7.83
C LEU A 172 -7.21 11.65 -7.70
N LEU A 173 -6.60 12.31 -8.70
CA LEU A 173 -6.44 13.76 -8.72
C LEU A 173 -7.81 14.45 -8.73
N PHE A 174 -8.77 13.95 -9.50
CA PHE A 174 -10.15 14.45 -9.51
C PHE A 174 -10.84 14.30 -8.15
N ASN A 175 -10.67 13.15 -7.48
CA ASN A 175 -11.28 12.88 -6.18
C ASN A 175 -10.81 13.83 -5.09
N ILE A 176 -9.54 14.25 -5.12
CA ILE A 176 -8.96 15.15 -4.12
C ILE A 176 -9.20 16.63 -4.46
N THR A 177 -9.38 17.02 -5.72
CA THR A 177 -9.70 18.40 -6.09
C THR A 177 -11.17 18.75 -5.91
N THR A 178 -12.06 17.76 -6.01
CA THR A 178 -13.50 17.97 -5.82
C THR A 178 -13.81 18.16 -4.33
N GLU A 179 -14.27 19.34 -3.91
CA GLU A 179 -14.64 19.62 -2.52
C GLU A 179 -15.89 18.81 -2.11
N ALA A 180 -15.74 17.95 -1.12
CA ALA A 180 -16.85 17.31 -0.42
C ALA A 180 -16.54 17.42 1.09
N GLY A 181 -17.49 17.98 1.83
CA GLY A 181 -17.30 18.55 3.17
C GLY A 181 -16.70 17.64 4.25
N ALA A 182 -15.97 18.33 5.15
CA ALA A 182 -15.60 18.02 6.53
C ALA A 182 -15.39 16.54 6.95
N GLY A 183 -14.15 16.06 6.82
CA GLY A 183 -13.64 14.89 7.54
C GLY A 183 -12.25 15.19 8.11
N ALA A 184 -12.17 15.71 9.33
CA ALA A 184 -10.93 16.28 9.87
C ALA A 184 -9.94 15.23 10.39
N TRP A 185 -8.91 14.92 9.59
CA TRP A 185 -7.59 14.44 10.05
C TRP A 185 -6.48 15.47 9.92
N ALA A 186 -6.76 16.59 9.25
CA ALA A 186 -5.81 17.65 8.90
C ALA A 186 -4.99 18.23 10.07
N ALA A 187 -5.35 17.98 11.33
CA ALA A 187 -4.67 18.53 12.50
C ALA A 187 -3.56 17.63 13.11
N GLN A 188 -3.35 16.40 12.61
CA GLN A 188 -2.47 15.41 13.28
C GLN A 188 -1.30 14.89 12.42
N GLY A 189 -1.00 15.51 11.28
CA GLY A 189 0.18 15.16 10.48
C GLY A 189 1.48 15.33 11.28
N PRO A 190 2.49 14.47 11.08
CA PRO A 190 3.76 14.60 11.78
C PRO A 190 4.39 15.95 11.46
N ARG A 191 4.67 16.74 12.50
CA ARG A 191 5.55 17.92 12.38
C ARG A 191 6.91 17.40 11.93
N LEU A 192 7.23 17.58 10.64
CA LEU A 192 8.57 17.38 10.12
C LEU A 192 9.46 18.41 10.82
N THR A 193 10.14 18.00 11.88
CA THR A 193 11.22 18.78 12.47
C THR A 193 12.37 18.78 11.48
N ASN A 194 12.77 20.00 11.12
CA ASN A 194 13.88 20.39 10.26
C ASN A 194 15.19 19.66 10.60
#